data_AF-Q86IV9-F1
#
_entry.id   AF-Q86IV9-F1
#
_cell.length_a   1.000
_cell.length_b   1.000
_cell.length_c   1.000
_cell.angle_alpha   90.00
_cell.angle_beta   90.00
_cell.angle_gamma   90.00
#
_symmetry.space_group_name_H-M   'P 1'
#
loop_
_entity.id
_entity.type
_entity.pdbx_description
1 polymer ?
#
loop_
_entity_poly.entity_id
_entity_poly.type
_entity_poly.pdbx_seq_one_letter_code
_entity_poly.pdbx_strand_id
1 'polypeptide(L)'
;MIKYIVAIIIILQLNSFALAHLCLFDPPQREPNWGVPIQPGDNACYRVSSNCGNTTTGAPVKSYSPESTIQVFFQQNYNHWYKPNPGYLDVSLSYDGDNGDYIVLSPTIDDFNAWDMVTQTNYSVSVTLPTQTCKSCVLRVRYISNNAGEPEPDFYQCSDIAIQE
;
A
#
# COMPACT_ATOMS: atom_id res chain seq x y z
N MET A 1 -28.80 -18.31 -31.26
CA MET A 1 -28.89 -17.84 -29.86
C MET A 1 -27.66 -18.22 -29.04
N ILE A 2 -27.28 -19.50 -28.94
CA ILE A 2 -26.10 -19.96 -28.17
C ILE A 2 -24.78 -19.24 -28.51
N LYS A 3 -24.50 -18.97 -29.79
CA LYS A 3 -23.26 -18.26 -30.21
C LYS A 3 -23.13 -16.85 -29.61
N TYR A 4 -24.24 -16.14 -29.42
CA TYR A 4 -24.24 -14.79 -28.85
C TYR A 4 -24.06 -14.80 -27.33
N ILE A 5 -24.56 -15.84 -26.66
CA ILE A 5 -24.39 -16.02 -25.21
C ILE A 5 -22.92 -16.29 -24.87
N VAL A 6 -22.23 -17.14 -25.66
CA VAL A 6 -20.79 -17.42 -25.45
C VAL A 6 -19.94 -16.16 -25.65
N ALA A 7 -20.25 -15.33 -26.65
CA ALA A 7 -19.55 -14.08 -26.89
C ALA A 7 -19.72 -13.07 -25.73
N ILE A 8 -20.92 -12.97 -25.14
CA ILE A 8 -21.18 -12.10 -23.98
C ILE A 8 -20.42 -12.57 -22.74
N ILE A 9 -20.35 -13.90 -22.49
CA ILE A 9 -19.59 -14.45 -21.35
C ILE A 9 -18.09 -14.14 -21.49
N ILE A 10 -17.52 -14.25 -22.70
CA ILE A 10 -16.10 -13.94 -22.94
C ILE A 10 -15.82 -12.45 -22.75
N ILE A 11 -16.71 -11.56 -23.22
CA ILE A 11 -16.55 -10.10 -23.04
C ILE A 11 -16.66 -9.70 -21.56
N LEU A 12 -17.49 -10.38 -20.77
CA LEU A 12 -17.60 -10.14 -19.32
C LEU A 12 -16.34 -10.56 -18.53
N GLN A 13 -15.52 -11.47 -19.08
CA GLN A 13 -14.26 -11.89 -18.44
C GLN A 13 -13.05 -11.00 -18.79
N LEU A 14 -13.21 -10.02 -19.69
CA LEU A 14 -12.16 -9.07 -20.07
C LEU A 14 -12.16 -7.79 -19.24
N ASN A 15 -12.85 -7.77 -18.10
CA ASN A 15 -12.55 -6.78 -17.05
C ASN A 15 -11.19 -7.15 -16.46
N SER A 16 -10.13 -6.73 -17.15
CA SER A 16 -8.78 -6.71 -16.62
C SER A 16 -8.83 -5.85 -15.37
N PHE A 17 -8.93 -6.49 -14.21
CA PHE A 17 -8.76 -5.82 -12.94
C PHE A 17 -7.41 -5.13 -12.99
N ALA A 18 -7.43 -3.82 -12.85
CA ALA A 18 -6.24 -3.02 -12.76
C ALA A 18 -5.55 -3.44 -11.46
N LEU A 19 -4.46 -4.18 -11.60
CA LEU A 19 -3.74 -4.86 -10.52
C LEU A 19 -2.68 -3.91 -9.93
N ALA A 20 -3.07 -2.84 -9.22
CA ALA A 20 -2.07 -2.02 -8.54
C ALA A 20 -1.74 -2.62 -7.21
N HIS A 21 -0.48 -2.49 -6.86
CA HIS A 21 0.04 -3.27 -5.78
C HIS A 21 1.10 -2.48 -5.04
N LEU A 22 0.88 -2.33 -3.75
CA LEU A 22 1.82 -1.76 -2.81
C LEU A 22 2.13 -2.84 -1.78
N CYS A 23 3.40 -3.12 -1.54
CA CYS A 23 3.82 -4.06 -0.50
C CYS A 23 4.77 -3.37 0.49
N LEU A 24 4.50 -3.48 1.78
CA LEU A 24 5.34 -2.95 2.85
C LEU A 24 6.14 -4.09 3.49
N PHE A 25 7.46 -4.00 3.35
CA PHE A 25 8.39 -5.06 3.74
C PHE A 25 8.99 -4.84 5.13
N ASP A 26 9.33 -3.59 5.47
CA ASP A 26 9.88 -3.26 6.78
C ASP A 26 9.39 -1.88 7.27
N PRO A 27 8.76 -1.75 8.45
CA PRO A 27 8.29 -2.86 9.30
C PRO A 27 7.31 -3.76 8.53
N PRO A 28 7.29 -5.09 8.77
CA PRO A 28 6.46 -6.00 7.99
C PRO A 28 5.00 -5.58 7.98
N GLN A 29 4.37 -5.55 6.80
CA GLN A 29 2.92 -5.35 6.72
C GLN A 29 2.15 -6.46 7.44
N ARG A 30 0.90 -6.18 7.81
CA ARG A 30 -0.05 -7.19 8.26
C ARG A 30 -0.21 -8.28 7.21
N GLU A 31 -0.28 -9.54 7.66
CA GLU A 31 -0.48 -10.71 6.80
C GLU A 31 0.48 -10.75 5.58
N PRO A 32 1.82 -10.79 5.80
CA PRO A 32 2.80 -10.74 4.72
C PRO A 32 2.93 -12.12 4.05
N ASN A 33 1.90 -12.51 3.29
CA ASN A 33 1.81 -13.82 2.67
C ASN A 33 1.95 -13.72 1.14
N TRP A 34 3.18 -13.53 0.67
CA TRP A 34 3.54 -13.56 -0.75
C TRP A 34 4.58 -14.63 -1.04
N GLY A 35 4.64 -15.06 -2.31
CA GLY A 35 5.68 -15.96 -2.79
C GLY A 35 7.05 -15.29 -2.79
N VAL A 36 8.12 -16.09 -2.69
CA VAL A 36 9.49 -15.63 -2.93
C VAL A 36 10.02 -16.33 -4.19
N PRO A 37 10.38 -15.59 -5.25
CA PRO A 37 10.31 -14.14 -5.39
C PRO A 37 8.87 -13.63 -5.54
N ILE A 38 8.59 -12.44 -4.98
CA ILE A 38 7.31 -11.76 -5.17
C ILE A 38 7.17 -11.38 -6.64
N GLN A 39 5.99 -11.63 -7.22
CA GLN A 39 5.72 -11.31 -8.63
C GLN A 39 5.14 -9.89 -8.75
N PRO A 40 5.35 -9.18 -9.87
CA PRO A 40 4.54 -7.99 -10.16
C PRO A 40 3.08 -8.42 -10.23
N GLY A 41 2.18 -7.69 -9.60
CA GLY A 41 0.78 -8.11 -9.59
C GLY A 41 0.37 -8.92 -8.36
N ASP A 42 1.19 -9.02 -7.31
CA ASP A 42 0.92 -9.95 -6.20
C ASP A 42 -0.28 -9.50 -5.36
N ASN A 43 -1.26 -10.40 -5.19
CA ASN A 43 -2.50 -10.12 -4.46
C ASN A 43 -2.27 -9.75 -2.99
N ALA A 44 -1.16 -10.17 -2.36
CA ALA A 44 -0.84 -9.75 -0.99
C ALA A 44 -0.59 -8.22 -0.90
N CYS A 45 -0.20 -7.62 -2.03
CA CYS A 45 -0.02 -6.18 -2.18
C CYS A 45 -1.33 -5.46 -2.60
N TYR A 46 -2.43 -6.19 -2.89
CA TYR A 46 -3.70 -5.62 -3.37
C TYR A 46 -4.61 -5.27 -2.21
N ARG A 47 -4.48 -4.05 -1.72
CA ARG A 47 -5.20 -3.62 -0.52
C ARG A 47 -5.82 -2.27 -0.73
N VAL A 48 -7.03 -2.29 -1.27
CA VAL A 48 -7.73 -1.08 -1.70
C VAL A 48 -8.75 -0.55 -0.70
N SER A 49 -9.23 -1.41 0.21
CA SER A 49 -10.12 -0.95 1.28
C SER A 49 -9.41 0.06 2.17
N SER A 50 -10.14 1.11 2.54
CA SER A 50 -9.60 2.28 3.23
C SER A 50 -8.65 1.94 4.39
N ASN A 51 -7.59 2.74 4.49
CA ASN A 51 -6.53 2.76 5.51
C ASN A 51 -5.63 1.53 5.58
N CYS A 52 -6.17 0.33 5.80
CA CYS A 52 -5.37 -0.88 6.05
C CYS A 52 -5.80 -2.09 5.21
N GLY A 53 -6.54 -1.87 4.12
CA GLY A 53 -6.88 -2.94 3.18
C GLY A 53 -7.79 -4.01 3.77
N ASN A 54 -8.61 -3.68 4.77
CA ASN A 54 -9.49 -4.61 5.48
C ASN A 54 -8.74 -5.81 6.10
N THR A 55 -7.53 -5.58 6.59
CA THR A 55 -6.73 -6.61 7.27
C THR A 55 -6.79 -6.49 8.78
N THR A 56 -6.67 -7.63 9.45
CA THR A 56 -6.87 -7.70 10.90
C THR A 56 -5.70 -7.07 11.63
N THR A 57 -5.98 -6.15 12.55
CA THR A 57 -4.98 -5.60 13.48
C THR A 57 -4.33 -6.71 14.31
N GLY A 58 -2.99 -6.68 14.40
CA GLY A 58 -2.20 -7.62 15.17
C GLY A 58 -1.45 -6.97 16.34
N ALA A 59 -0.59 -7.77 16.97
CA ALA A 59 0.40 -7.25 17.92
C ALA A 59 1.50 -6.48 17.17
N PRO A 60 2.16 -5.50 17.82
CA PRO A 60 3.30 -4.82 17.22
C PRO A 60 4.36 -5.79 16.69
N VAL A 61 4.75 -5.64 15.43
CA VAL A 61 5.81 -6.44 14.80
C VAL A 61 7.20 -5.83 15.02
N LYS A 62 7.25 -4.53 15.35
CA LYS A 62 8.46 -3.80 15.72
C LYS A 62 8.16 -2.76 16.80
N SER A 63 9.18 -2.50 17.62
CA SER A 63 9.20 -1.42 18.60
C SER A 63 10.33 -0.46 18.29
N TYR A 64 10.07 0.83 18.44
CA TYR A 64 11.02 1.90 18.20
C TYR A 64 11.06 2.87 19.38
N SER A 65 12.16 3.61 19.52
CA SER A 65 12.24 4.70 20.48
C SER A 65 11.55 5.96 19.94
N PRO A 66 10.94 6.78 20.82
CA PRO A 66 10.50 8.13 20.45
C PRO A 66 11.61 8.92 19.76
N GLU A 67 11.25 9.79 18.82
CA GLU A 67 12.17 10.65 18.06
C GLU A 67 13.24 9.91 17.23
N SER A 68 13.20 8.58 17.20
CA SER A 68 14.13 7.81 16.36
C SER A 68 13.79 7.98 14.88
N THR A 69 14.84 8.02 14.06
CA THR A 69 14.72 7.93 12.61
C THR A 69 14.77 6.47 12.19
N ILE A 70 13.71 6.01 11.53
CA ILE A 70 13.57 4.65 11.05
C ILE A 70 13.58 4.62 9.52
N GLN A 71 13.97 3.48 8.96
CA GLN A 71 13.79 3.21 7.54
C GLN A 71 12.51 2.43 7.32
N VAL A 72 11.69 2.90 6.39
CA VAL A 72 10.50 2.20 5.92
C VAL A 72 10.78 1.68 4.52
N PHE A 73 10.81 0.36 4.38
CA PHE A 73 11.11 -0.34 3.13
C PHE A 73 9.83 -0.91 2.54
N PHE A 74 9.49 -0.48 1.33
CA PHE A 74 8.30 -0.93 0.62
C PHE A 74 8.55 -0.99 -0.89
N GLN A 75 7.64 -1.62 -1.61
CA GLN A 75 7.69 -1.77 -3.05
C GLN A 75 6.36 -1.35 -3.65
N GLN A 76 6.41 -0.44 -4.64
CA GLN A 76 5.35 -0.36 -5.63
C GLN A 76 5.52 -1.57 -6.54
N ASN A 77 4.74 -2.61 -6.26
CA ASN A 77 4.84 -3.92 -6.89
C ASN A 77 4.20 -3.95 -8.29
N TYR A 78 3.25 -3.04 -8.53
CA TYR A 78 2.67 -2.78 -9.83
C TYR A 78 2.13 -1.34 -9.86
N ASN A 79 2.38 -0.62 -10.94
CA ASN A 79 2.20 0.82 -11.04
C ASN A 79 0.89 1.18 -11.75
N HIS A 80 0.14 2.18 -11.28
CA HIS A 80 -1.17 2.58 -11.82
C HIS A 80 -1.19 4.04 -12.25
N TRP A 81 -0.05 4.48 -12.75
CA TRP A 81 0.18 5.88 -13.09
C TRP A 81 -0.86 6.41 -14.06
N TYR A 82 -1.42 7.56 -13.70
CA TYR A 82 -2.45 8.21 -14.47
C TYR A 82 -1.99 9.57 -14.99
N LYS A 83 -1.69 9.63 -16.30
CA LYS A 83 -1.13 10.82 -16.95
C LYS A 83 -1.87 12.14 -16.65
N PRO A 84 -3.23 12.20 -16.70
CA PRO A 84 -3.94 13.46 -16.48
C PRO A 84 -3.85 13.98 -15.05
N ASN A 85 -3.65 13.10 -14.06
CA ASN A 85 -3.51 13.46 -12.66
C ASN A 85 -2.58 12.44 -11.97
N PRO A 86 -1.25 12.64 -12.02
CA PRO A 86 -0.30 11.71 -11.43
C PRO A 86 -0.56 11.50 -9.93
N GLY A 87 -0.31 10.28 -9.50
CA GLY A 87 -0.43 9.85 -8.12
C GLY A 87 0.75 10.25 -7.24
N TYR A 88 0.75 9.73 -6.02
CA TYR A 88 1.87 9.81 -5.09
C TYR A 88 1.86 8.68 -4.07
N LEU A 89 2.99 8.49 -3.40
CA LEU A 89 3.15 7.60 -2.25
C LEU A 89 3.49 8.37 -0.99
N ASP A 90 3.05 7.89 0.17
CA ASP A 90 3.41 8.46 1.47
C ASP A 90 3.57 7.40 2.56
N VAL A 91 4.24 7.80 3.64
CA VAL A 91 4.31 7.07 4.91
C VAL A 91 3.62 7.91 5.99
N SER A 92 2.69 7.30 6.73
CA SER A 92 1.92 7.95 7.78
C SER A 92 1.77 7.07 9.03
N LEU A 93 1.43 7.68 10.15
CA LEU A 93 1.25 7.02 11.45
C LEU A 93 -0.10 7.41 12.06
N SER A 94 -0.82 6.43 12.61
CA SER A 94 -1.99 6.65 13.45
C SER A 94 -1.75 6.11 14.85
N TYR A 95 -2.12 6.91 15.85
CA TYR A 95 -2.11 6.51 17.26
C TYR A 95 -3.39 5.79 17.70
N ASP A 96 -4.49 5.98 16.95
CA ASP A 96 -5.84 5.56 17.34
C ASP A 96 -6.36 4.41 16.46
N GLY A 97 -5.44 3.60 15.92
CA GLY A 97 -5.74 2.45 15.07
C GLY A 97 -6.11 2.84 13.63
N ASP A 98 -6.72 1.90 12.91
CA ASP A 98 -6.92 1.96 11.45
C ASP A 98 -7.81 3.11 10.99
N ASN A 99 -8.72 3.59 11.83
CA ASN A 99 -9.65 4.67 11.51
C ASN A 99 -9.34 5.96 12.27
N GLY A 100 -8.18 6.02 12.91
CA GLY A 100 -7.69 7.21 13.58
C GLY A 100 -7.14 8.26 12.61
N ASP A 101 -6.76 9.40 13.17
CA ASP A 101 -6.08 10.44 12.41
C ASP A 101 -4.67 9.99 12.04
N TYR A 102 -4.34 10.10 10.75
CA TYR A 102 -3.01 9.77 10.23
C TYR A 102 -2.15 11.02 10.09
N ILE A 103 -1.00 11.01 10.75
CA ILE A 103 0.05 12.02 10.60
C ILE A 103 1.01 11.55 9.51
N VAL A 104 1.15 12.33 8.44
CA VAL A 104 2.13 12.05 7.39
C VAL A 104 3.54 12.31 7.93
N LEU A 105 4.41 11.30 7.86
CA LEU A 105 5.78 11.33 8.37
C LEU A 105 6.82 11.59 7.28
N SER A 106 6.50 11.31 6.02
CA SER A 106 7.40 11.50 4.88
C SER A 106 6.96 12.67 4.00
N PRO A 107 7.87 13.28 3.24
CA PRO A 107 7.48 13.95 2.00
C PRO A 107 6.71 12.97 1.10
N THR A 108 5.80 13.49 0.28
CA THR A 108 5.17 12.69 -0.77
C THR A 108 6.21 12.30 -1.82
N ILE A 109 6.11 11.08 -2.32
CA ILE A 109 6.95 10.57 -3.41
C ILE A 109 6.09 10.57 -4.66
N ASP A 110 6.49 11.31 -5.68
CA ASP A 110 5.74 11.41 -6.91
C ASP A 110 5.64 10.04 -7.61
N ASP A 111 4.42 9.69 -8.05
CA ASP A 111 4.24 8.54 -8.92
C ASP A 111 4.81 8.83 -10.33
N PHE A 112 5.15 7.79 -11.07
CA PHE A 112 5.87 7.92 -12.32
C PHE A 112 5.34 6.95 -13.38
N ASN A 113 5.54 7.32 -14.65
CA ASN A 113 5.16 6.49 -15.79
C ASN A 113 6.12 5.31 -15.94
N ALA A 114 5.83 4.21 -15.25
CA ALA A 114 6.51 2.95 -15.41
C ALA A 114 6.16 2.29 -16.76
N TRP A 115 7.17 1.73 -17.46
CA TRP A 115 6.94 1.02 -18.73
C TRP A 115 5.95 -0.12 -18.55
N ASP A 116 4.84 -0.07 -19.31
CA ASP A 116 3.72 -1.02 -19.23
C ASP A 116 3.16 -1.27 -17.83
N MET A 117 3.47 -0.41 -16.84
CA MET A 117 3.01 -0.52 -15.44
C MET A 117 3.50 -1.77 -14.67
N VAL A 118 4.08 -2.77 -15.34
CA VAL A 118 4.59 -4.03 -14.76
C VAL A 118 6.00 -3.85 -14.19
N THR A 119 6.16 -2.93 -13.25
CA THR A 119 7.45 -2.68 -12.58
C THR A 119 7.36 -2.89 -11.08
N GLN A 120 8.43 -3.46 -10.52
CA GLN A 120 8.63 -3.61 -9.09
C GLN A 120 9.66 -2.59 -8.60
N THR A 121 9.19 -1.44 -8.12
CA THR A 121 10.06 -0.35 -7.67
C THR A 121 10.16 -0.35 -6.16
N ASN A 122 11.38 -0.54 -5.65
CA ASN A 122 11.65 -0.54 -4.22
C ASN A 122 11.96 0.87 -3.73
N TYR A 123 11.41 1.23 -2.57
CA TYR A 123 11.62 2.49 -1.88
C TYR A 123 12.16 2.22 -0.48
N SER A 124 13.11 3.06 -0.05
CA SER A 124 13.58 3.13 1.32
C SER A 124 13.43 4.58 1.78
N VAL A 125 12.49 4.82 2.70
CA VAL A 125 12.11 6.15 3.14
C VAL A 125 12.48 6.33 4.60
N SER A 126 13.31 7.34 4.85
CA SER A 126 13.74 7.72 6.19
C SER A 126 12.67 8.61 6.83
N VAL A 127 12.07 8.16 7.93
CA VAL A 127 11.05 8.92 8.67
C VAL A 127 11.44 9.07 10.13
N THR A 128 11.21 10.24 10.71
CA THR A 128 11.41 10.48 12.14
C THR A 128 10.09 10.27 12.86
N LEU A 129 10.10 9.37 13.85
CA LEU A 129 8.93 9.10 14.66
C LEU A 129 8.66 10.26 15.64
N PRO A 130 7.40 10.57 15.97
CA PRO A 130 7.11 11.63 16.93
C PRO A 130 7.52 11.26 18.37
N THR A 131 7.47 12.24 19.27
CA THR A 131 7.75 12.07 20.71
C THR A 131 6.67 11.25 21.43
N GLN A 132 5.43 11.27 20.93
CA GLN A 132 4.32 10.57 21.57
C GLN A 132 4.51 9.05 21.47
N THR A 133 4.45 8.39 22.63
CA THR A 133 4.55 6.94 22.76
C THR A 133 3.22 6.24 22.43
N CYS A 134 3.31 4.99 21.99
CA CYS A 134 2.18 4.11 21.73
C CYS A 134 2.55 2.65 21.93
N LYS A 135 1.65 1.89 22.57
CA LYS A 135 1.80 0.43 22.71
C LYS A 135 1.34 -0.33 21.47
N SER A 136 0.44 0.26 20.70
CA SER A 136 -0.08 -0.29 19.46
C SER A 136 -0.53 0.90 18.61
N CYS A 137 0.28 1.22 17.62
CA CYS A 137 0.02 2.28 16.64
C CYS A 137 0.24 1.71 15.25
N VAL A 138 -0.35 2.36 14.26
CA VAL A 138 -0.42 1.85 12.90
C VAL A 138 0.45 2.71 12.00
N LEU A 139 1.55 2.14 11.51
CA LEU A 139 2.32 2.72 10.43
C LEU A 139 1.71 2.28 9.11
N ARG A 140 1.45 3.25 8.22
CA ARG A 140 0.81 3.02 6.93
C ARG A 140 1.70 3.54 5.81
N VAL A 141 1.88 2.72 4.78
CA VAL A 141 2.30 3.20 3.47
C VAL A 141 1.07 3.25 2.58
N ARG A 142 0.97 4.33 1.80
CA ARG A 142 -0.15 4.54 0.89
C ARG A 142 0.36 4.87 -0.50
N TYR A 143 -0.33 4.36 -1.51
CA TYR A 143 -0.16 4.75 -2.91
C TYR A 143 -1.52 5.23 -3.43
N ILE A 144 -1.60 6.52 -3.74
CA ILE A 144 -2.76 7.14 -4.38
C ILE A 144 -2.46 7.19 -5.86
N SER A 145 -3.09 6.36 -6.70
CA SER A 145 -2.80 6.35 -8.15
C SER A 145 -3.46 7.51 -8.87
N ASN A 146 -4.54 8.06 -8.30
CA ASN A 146 -5.43 9.05 -8.92
C ASN A 146 -6.05 8.59 -10.24
N ASN A 147 -5.98 7.29 -10.58
CA ASN A 147 -6.52 6.77 -11.83
C ASN A 147 -8.05 6.72 -11.80
N ALA A 148 -8.68 7.73 -12.42
CA ALA A 148 -10.15 7.82 -12.52
C ALA A 148 -10.81 6.68 -13.34
N GLY A 149 -10.02 5.85 -14.02
CA GLY A 149 -10.49 4.64 -14.69
C GLY A 149 -10.70 3.44 -13.76
N GLU A 150 -10.27 3.55 -12.50
CA GLU A 150 -10.32 2.46 -11.52
C GLU A 150 -11.39 2.72 -10.45
N PRO A 151 -12.14 1.68 -10.05
CA PRO A 151 -13.14 1.84 -8.99
C PRO A 151 -12.48 2.17 -7.64
N GLU A 152 -11.28 1.64 -7.39
CA GLU A 152 -10.55 1.79 -6.13
C GLU A 152 -9.07 2.09 -6.44
N PRO A 153 -8.70 3.36 -6.65
CA PRO A 153 -7.37 3.76 -7.14
C PRO A 153 -6.30 3.87 -6.03
N ASP A 154 -6.67 3.60 -4.78
CA ASP A 154 -5.81 3.81 -3.64
C ASP A 154 -5.40 2.48 -3.01
N PHE A 155 -4.13 2.35 -2.67
CA PHE A 155 -3.53 1.12 -2.15
C PHE A 155 -2.88 1.39 -0.81
N TYR A 156 -3.12 0.50 0.13
CA TYR A 156 -2.85 0.70 1.53
C TYR A 156 -2.12 -0.49 2.13
N GLN A 157 -1.01 -0.25 2.81
CA GLN A 157 -0.36 -1.29 3.61
C GLN A 157 -0.11 -0.78 5.01
N CYS A 158 -0.54 -1.55 6.01
CA CYS A 158 -0.36 -1.21 7.41
C CYS A 158 0.59 -2.19 8.09
N SER A 159 1.37 -1.68 9.02
CA SER A 159 2.18 -2.44 9.97
C SER A 159 1.85 -1.97 11.38
N ASP A 160 1.61 -2.93 12.27
CA ASP A 160 1.40 -2.63 13.68
C ASP A 160 2.76 -2.44 14.36
N ILE A 161 2.98 -1.30 14.97
CA ILE A 161 4.24 -0.96 15.64
C ILE A 161 4.00 -0.45 17.06
N ALA A 162 5.09 -0.30 17.81
CA ALA A 162 5.09 0.37 19.09
C ALA A 162 6.18 1.46 19.12
N ILE A 163 5.89 2.56 19.84
CA ILE A 163 6.83 3.63 20.14
C ILE A 163 6.95 3.72 21.65
N GLN A 164 8.09 3.31 22.21
CA GLN A 164 8.29 3.14 23.66
C GLN A 164 9.73 3.50 24.03
N GLU A 165 9.93 4.00 25.25
CA GLU A 165 11.26 4.30 25.83
C GLU A 165 12.11 3.04 26.03
#